data_AF-A0A2W6XW96-F1
#
_entry.id   AF-A0A2W6XW96-F1
#
_cell.length_a   1.000
_cell.length_b   1.000
_cell.length_c   1.000
_cell.angle_alpha   90.00
_cell.angle_beta   90.00
_cell.angle_gamma   90.00
#
_symmetry.space_group_name_H-M   'P 1'
#
loop_
_entity.id
_entity.type
_entity.pdbx_description
1 polymer ?
#
loop_
_entity_poly.entity_id
_entity_poly.type
_entity_poly.pdbx_seq_one_letter_code
_entity_poly.pdbx_strand_id
1 'polypeptide(L)'
;MKERKGLGSIIVFYAIAILFRFLAVKTNLLDFTDNEFIKILLRGIGPAIGALVSVKLFNIPLNLSLKGKYSNVLLPLLVFWILPVILIGTVSYIQQGQFPLVLLFTVLVYGLLEEIGWRGFLQEQLKDLPQLQSIIIIAVLWFIWHLNFEFTTSNMIFLGILFLGTWGIGKVYSNNYSLLAVAGFHSLNNFFRNGLHQTELILIAVLLIIWIGFIIIYGRNSKKINPNQIDL
;
A
#
# COMPACT_ATOMS: atom_id res chain seq x y z
N MET A 1 -2.79 24.08 -19.57
CA MET A 1 -4.05 23.62 -18.95
C MET A 1 -3.95 22.21 -18.35
N LYS A 2 -3.25 21.27 -18.99
CA LYS A 2 -2.98 19.91 -18.47
C LYS A 2 -2.12 19.90 -17.20
N GLU A 3 -1.04 20.70 -17.15
CA GLU A 3 -0.18 20.82 -15.97
C GLU A 3 -0.88 21.45 -14.74
N ARG A 4 -1.70 22.49 -14.95
CA ARG A 4 -2.49 23.11 -13.88
C ARG A 4 -3.52 22.14 -13.26
N LYS A 5 -4.09 21.23 -14.07
CA LYS A 5 -4.97 20.16 -13.58
C LYS A 5 -4.19 19.10 -12.78
N GLY A 6 -2.99 18.73 -13.22
CA GLY A 6 -2.15 17.76 -12.52
C GLY A 6 -1.77 18.25 -11.11
N LEU A 7 -1.19 19.45 -11.00
CA LEU A 7 -0.81 20.00 -9.69
C LEU A 7 -2.02 20.22 -8.77
N GLY A 8 -3.12 20.77 -9.30
CA GLY A 8 -4.35 20.97 -8.53
C GLY A 8 -4.91 19.67 -7.94
N SER A 9 -4.90 18.58 -8.72
CA SER A 9 -5.37 17.28 -8.26
C SER A 9 -4.49 16.66 -7.17
N ILE A 10 -3.17 16.86 -7.24
CA ILE A 10 -2.23 16.40 -6.21
C ILE A 10 -2.46 17.18 -4.91
N ILE A 11 -2.66 18.48 -5.00
CA ILE A 11 -2.96 19.34 -3.84
C ILE A 11 -4.25 18.88 -3.15
N VAL A 12 -5.34 18.70 -3.89
CA VAL A 12 -6.62 18.25 -3.32
C VAL A 12 -6.50 16.86 -2.70
N PHE A 13 -5.83 15.93 -3.40
CA PHE A 13 -5.58 14.58 -2.89
C PHE A 13 -4.87 14.64 -1.55
N TYR A 14 -3.77 15.39 -1.49
CA TYR A 14 -2.91 15.41 -0.33
C TYR A 14 -3.54 16.16 0.85
N ALA A 15 -4.27 17.25 0.58
CA ALA A 15 -5.03 17.98 1.59
C ALA A 15 -6.07 17.09 2.28
N ILE A 16 -6.79 16.27 1.51
CA ILE A 16 -7.75 15.30 2.08
C ILE A 16 -7.02 14.20 2.84
N ALA A 17 -5.95 13.64 2.26
CA ALA A 17 -5.19 12.57 2.90
C ALA A 17 -4.66 12.99 4.28
N ILE A 18 -4.03 14.17 4.37
CA ILE A 18 -3.47 14.69 5.62
C ILE A 18 -4.56 15.13 6.61
N LEU A 19 -5.68 15.69 6.13
CA LEU A 19 -6.81 16.06 6.97
C LEU A 19 -7.39 14.83 7.68
N PHE A 20 -7.69 13.76 6.95
CA PHE A 20 -8.23 12.53 7.55
C PHE A 20 -7.25 11.92 8.55
N ARG A 21 -5.95 11.94 8.25
CA ARG A 21 -4.93 11.45 9.16
C ARG A 21 -4.85 12.30 10.42
N PHE A 22 -4.89 13.62 10.30
CA PHE A 22 -4.95 14.54 11.44
C PHE A 22 -6.19 14.28 12.30
N LEU A 23 -7.37 14.19 11.68
CA LEU A 23 -8.62 13.89 12.39
C LEU A 23 -8.55 12.56 13.14
N ALA A 24 -7.91 11.54 12.56
CA ALA A 24 -7.80 10.20 13.14
C ALA A 24 -6.75 10.04 14.26
N VAL A 25 -5.76 10.94 14.36
CA VAL A 25 -4.62 10.77 15.29
C VAL A 25 -4.33 11.97 16.18
N LYS A 26 -4.89 13.15 15.89
CA LYS A 26 -4.68 14.39 16.66
C LYS A 26 -5.98 14.97 17.24
N THR A 27 -7.12 14.37 16.94
CA THR A 27 -8.43 14.80 17.45
C THR A 27 -9.26 13.60 17.88
N ASN A 28 -10.32 13.84 18.65
CA ASN A 28 -11.28 12.81 19.05
C ASN A 28 -12.49 12.72 18.08
N LEU A 29 -12.47 13.44 16.95
CA LEU A 29 -13.62 13.51 16.03
C LEU A 29 -13.95 12.17 15.36
N LEU A 30 -12.96 11.29 15.23
CA LEU A 30 -13.13 9.95 14.66
C LEU A 30 -13.18 8.84 15.73
N ASP A 31 -13.22 9.21 17.02
CA ASP A 31 -13.35 8.28 18.14
C ASP A 31 -14.82 7.98 18.49
N PHE A 32 -15.64 7.72 17.47
CA PHE A 32 -17.06 7.39 17.63
C PHE A 32 -17.32 5.90 17.90
N THR A 33 -16.27 5.09 17.98
CA THR A 33 -16.35 3.63 18.19
C THR A 33 -15.20 3.15 19.04
N ASP A 34 -15.43 2.13 19.86
CA ASP A 34 -14.38 1.43 20.62
C ASP A 34 -13.71 0.31 19.81
N ASN A 35 -14.20 0.04 18.60
CA ASN A 35 -13.64 -1.03 17.76
C ASN A 35 -12.27 -0.63 17.20
N GLU A 36 -11.21 -1.26 17.72
CA GLU A 36 -9.83 -0.99 17.31
C GLU A 36 -9.58 -1.21 15.81
N PHE A 37 -10.25 -2.19 15.19
CA PHE A 37 -10.12 -2.47 13.75
C PHE A 37 -10.65 -1.32 12.90
N ILE A 38 -11.79 -0.76 13.29
CA ILE A 38 -12.33 0.44 12.61
C ILE A 38 -11.37 1.61 12.78
N LYS A 39 -10.83 1.84 13.99
CA LYS A 39 -9.84 2.89 14.24
C LYS A 39 -8.61 2.74 13.35
N ILE A 40 -8.11 1.52 13.16
CA ILE A 40 -6.99 1.24 12.24
C ILE A 40 -7.35 1.68 10.82
N LEU A 41 -8.51 1.27 10.30
CA LEU A 41 -8.93 1.62 8.94
C LEU A 41 -9.11 3.14 8.76
N LEU A 42 -9.72 3.82 9.74
CA LEU A 42 -9.91 5.27 9.72
C LEU A 42 -8.59 6.04 9.66
N ARG A 43 -7.52 5.51 10.28
CA ARG A 43 -6.17 6.10 10.21
C ARG A 43 -5.54 6.02 8.81
N GLY A 44 -6.01 5.12 7.94
CA GLY A 44 -5.45 4.85 6.61
C GLY A 44 -6.37 5.19 5.43
N ILE A 45 -7.62 5.58 5.68
CA ILE A 45 -8.62 5.80 4.61
C ILE A 45 -8.42 7.09 3.82
N GLY A 46 -7.72 8.08 4.40
CA GLY A 46 -7.52 9.41 3.82
C GLY A 46 -6.99 9.41 2.37
N PRO A 47 -5.89 8.69 2.06
CA PRO A 47 -5.35 8.59 0.71
C PRO A 47 -6.37 8.06 -0.32
N ALA A 48 -7.14 7.02 0.02
CA ALA A 48 -8.19 6.51 -0.88
C ALA A 48 -9.27 7.56 -1.16
N ILE A 49 -9.79 8.21 -0.13
CA ILE A 49 -10.82 9.26 -0.29
C ILE A 49 -10.26 10.43 -1.10
N GLY A 50 -9.06 10.89 -0.78
CA GLY A 50 -8.39 11.97 -1.50
C GLY A 50 -8.23 11.67 -2.98
N ALA A 51 -7.86 10.43 -3.32
CA ALA A 51 -7.71 10.01 -4.71
C ALA A 51 -9.05 10.00 -5.45
N LEU A 52 -10.09 9.41 -4.86
CA LEU A 52 -11.42 9.35 -5.46
C LEU A 52 -12.02 10.74 -5.66
N VAL A 53 -11.85 11.65 -4.70
CA VAL A 53 -12.31 13.04 -4.80
C VAL A 53 -11.54 13.78 -5.91
N SER A 54 -10.22 13.69 -5.95
CA SER A 54 -9.41 14.32 -7.00
C SER A 54 -9.76 13.80 -8.40
N VAL A 55 -9.97 12.49 -8.53
CA VAL A 55 -10.37 11.86 -9.79
C VAL A 55 -11.70 12.42 -10.29
N LYS A 56 -12.69 12.49 -9.40
CA LYS A 56 -14.02 13.01 -9.74
C LYS A 56 -13.97 14.51 -10.05
N LEU A 57 -13.25 15.31 -9.26
CA LEU A 57 -13.21 16.77 -9.40
C LEU A 57 -12.47 17.21 -10.66
N PHE A 58 -11.39 16.53 -11.03
CA PHE A 58 -10.53 16.90 -12.16
C PHE A 58 -10.75 16.05 -13.42
N ASN A 59 -11.69 15.09 -13.38
CA ASN A 59 -11.98 14.13 -14.45
C ASN A 59 -10.73 13.37 -14.91
N ILE A 60 -9.98 12.82 -13.94
CA ILE A 60 -8.74 12.07 -14.21
C ILE A 60 -9.09 10.62 -14.52
N PRO A 61 -8.58 10.03 -15.62
CA PRO A 61 -8.76 8.61 -15.87
C PRO A 61 -8.03 7.79 -14.82
N LEU A 62 -8.74 6.87 -14.17
CA LEU A 62 -8.22 6.07 -13.07
C LEU A 62 -8.05 4.62 -13.52
N ASN A 63 -6.82 4.11 -13.46
CA ASN A 63 -6.49 2.73 -13.81
C ASN A 63 -6.27 1.90 -12.53
N LEU A 64 -7.31 1.76 -11.70
CA LEU A 64 -7.24 0.85 -10.54
C LEU A 64 -7.57 -0.57 -10.96
N SER A 65 -6.77 -1.54 -10.50
CA SER A 65 -7.08 -2.95 -10.67
C SER A 65 -6.66 -3.74 -9.43
N LEU A 66 -7.60 -4.49 -8.85
CA LEU A 66 -7.27 -5.42 -7.77
C LEU A 66 -6.37 -6.56 -8.28
N LYS A 67 -6.68 -7.08 -9.48
CA LYS A 67 -5.93 -8.19 -10.08
C LYS A 67 -4.69 -7.74 -10.86
N GLY A 68 -4.65 -6.52 -11.39
CA GLY A 68 -3.58 -6.09 -12.29
C GLY A 68 -3.42 -7.02 -13.51
N LYS A 69 -2.18 -7.42 -13.82
CA LYS A 69 -1.83 -8.32 -14.93
C LYS A 69 -2.12 -9.81 -14.69
N TYR A 70 -2.58 -10.19 -13.49
CA TYR A 70 -2.84 -11.58 -13.17
C TYR A 70 -4.10 -12.08 -13.89
N SER A 71 -4.15 -13.37 -14.21
CA SER A 71 -5.24 -13.99 -14.99
C SER A 71 -6.60 -13.73 -14.34
N ASN A 72 -6.68 -13.89 -13.02
CA ASN A 72 -7.86 -13.59 -12.22
C ASN A 72 -7.47 -12.93 -10.89
N VAL A 73 -8.47 -12.43 -10.15
CA VAL A 73 -8.28 -11.77 -8.84
C VAL A 73 -7.94 -12.74 -7.72
N LEU A 74 -8.31 -14.02 -7.84
CA LEU A 74 -8.02 -15.04 -6.83
C LEU A 74 -6.52 -15.27 -6.70
N LEU A 75 -5.77 -15.22 -7.80
CA LEU A 75 -4.33 -15.47 -7.77
C LEU A 75 -3.55 -14.48 -6.88
N PRO A 76 -3.64 -13.15 -7.07
CA PRO A 76 -3.00 -12.21 -6.15
C PRO A 76 -3.61 -12.21 -4.76
N LEU A 77 -4.91 -12.51 -4.60
CA LEU A 77 -5.52 -12.68 -3.28
C LEU A 77 -4.86 -13.83 -2.51
N LEU A 78 -4.71 -15.00 -3.12
CA LEU A 78 -4.09 -16.17 -2.49
C LEU A 78 -2.62 -15.89 -2.13
N VAL A 79 -1.86 -15.31 -3.06
CA VAL A 79 -0.40 -15.13 -2.90
C VAL A 79 -0.05 -13.99 -1.94
N PHE A 80 -0.72 -12.84 -2.05
CA PHE A 80 -0.32 -11.64 -1.32
C PHE A 80 -1.17 -11.36 -0.07
N TRP A 81 -2.30 -12.05 0.11
CA TRP A 81 -3.18 -11.86 1.27
C TRP A 81 -3.36 -13.14 2.06
N ILE A 82 -3.81 -14.24 1.45
CA ILE A 82 -4.07 -15.48 2.19
C ILE A 82 -2.78 -16.11 2.70
N LEU A 83 -1.75 -16.22 1.86
CA LEU A 83 -0.45 -16.77 2.24
C LEU A 83 0.16 -16.07 3.48
N PRO A 84 0.33 -14.74 3.53
CA PRO A 84 0.89 -14.10 4.72
C PRO A 84 -0.03 -14.24 5.93
N VAL A 85 -1.36 -14.20 5.76
CA VAL A 85 -2.30 -14.41 6.87
C VAL A 85 -2.11 -15.79 7.50
N ILE A 86 -2.05 -16.84 6.68
CA ILE A 86 -1.84 -18.21 7.16
C ILE A 86 -0.45 -18.36 7.77
N LEU A 87 0.60 -17.89 7.09
CA LEU A 87 1.98 -18.05 7.56
C LEU A 87 2.22 -17.31 8.89
N ILE A 88 1.89 -16.02 8.95
CA ILE A 88 2.08 -15.19 10.16
C ILE A 88 1.14 -15.66 11.27
N GLY A 89 -0.13 -15.92 10.95
CA GLY A 89 -1.12 -16.38 11.93
C GLY A 89 -0.76 -17.73 12.54
N THR A 90 -0.19 -18.66 11.76
CA THR A 90 0.28 -19.95 12.28
C THR A 90 1.45 -19.78 13.24
N VAL A 91 2.44 -18.94 12.88
CA VAL A 91 3.58 -18.67 13.79
C VAL A 91 3.10 -17.99 15.07
N SER A 92 2.19 -17.01 14.96
CA SER A 92 1.58 -16.34 16.12
C SER A 92 0.82 -17.34 17.00
N TYR A 93 0.07 -18.28 16.40
CA TYR A 93 -0.64 -19.32 17.14
C TYR A 93 0.31 -20.24 17.90
N ILE A 94 1.42 -20.66 17.28
CA ILE A 94 2.42 -21.51 17.92
C ILE A 94 3.10 -20.79 19.10
N GLN A 95 3.40 -19.49 18.95
CA GLN A 95 4.14 -18.73 19.96
C GLN A 95 3.26 -18.19 21.09
N GLN A 96 2.02 -17.82 20.79
CA GLN A 96 1.16 -17.03 21.68
C GLN A 96 -0.22 -17.67 21.90
N GLY A 97 -0.51 -18.81 21.27
CA GLY A 97 -1.79 -19.52 21.39
C GLY A 97 -2.96 -18.83 20.69
N GLN A 98 -2.72 -17.78 19.90
CA GLN A 98 -3.76 -17.00 19.24
C GLN A 98 -3.49 -16.86 17.74
N PHE A 99 -4.53 -17.02 16.93
CA PHE A 99 -4.49 -16.74 15.50
C PHE A 99 -5.20 -15.39 15.25
N PRO A 100 -4.48 -14.27 15.05
CA PRO A 100 -5.07 -12.94 14.99
C PRO A 100 -5.68 -12.61 13.61
N LEU A 101 -6.60 -13.47 13.12
CA LEU A 101 -7.15 -13.42 11.76
C LEU A 101 -7.70 -12.04 11.38
N VAL A 102 -8.55 -11.48 12.24
CA VAL A 102 -9.21 -10.18 11.99
C VAL A 102 -8.18 -9.05 11.91
N LEU A 103 -7.16 -9.07 12.76
CA LEU A 103 -6.10 -8.07 12.75
C LEU A 103 -5.28 -8.14 11.45
N LEU A 104 -4.88 -9.34 11.02
CA LEU A 104 -4.05 -9.52 9.83
C LEU A 104 -4.80 -9.04 8.57
N PHE A 105 -6.09 -9.37 8.43
CA PHE A 105 -6.90 -8.83 7.33
C PHE A 105 -7.13 -7.32 7.45
N THR A 106 -7.33 -6.80 8.65
CA THR A 106 -7.47 -5.35 8.86
C THR A 106 -6.22 -4.60 8.40
N VAL A 107 -5.03 -5.13 8.68
CA VAL A 107 -3.76 -4.55 8.21
C VAL A 107 -3.66 -4.56 6.68
N LEU A 108 -4.08 -5.65 6.02
CA LEU A 108 -4.12 -5.73 4.55
C LEU A 108 -5.08 -4.72 3.93
N VAL A 109 -6.28 -4.57 4.51
CA VAL A 109 -7.26 -3.57 4.07
C VAL A 109 -6.74 -2.15 4.32
N TYR A 110 -6.11 -1.90 5.46
CA TYR A 110 -5.44 -0.63 5.76
C TYR A 110 -4.39 -0.29 4.69
N GLY A 111 -3.52 -1.25 4.35
CA GLY A 111 -2.53 -1.08 3.29
C GLY A 111 -3.21 -0.80 1.93
N LEU A 112 -4.27 -1.54 1.58
CA LEU A 112 -5.00 -1.30 0.34
C LEU A 112 -5.57 0.13 0.24
N LEU A 113 -6.15 0.65 1.33
CA LEU A 113 -6.69 2.01 1.37
C LEU A 113 -5.61 3.06 1.15
N GLU A 114 -4.44 2.89 1.76
CA GLU A 114 -3.29 3.76 1.50
C GLU A 114 -2.83 3.67 0.05
N GLU A 115 -2.67 2.45 -0.48
CA GLU A 115 -2.10 2.20 -1.81
C GLU A 115 -2.98 2.64 -2.97
N ILE A 116 -4.31 2.69 -2.79
CA ILE A 116 -5.21 3.33 -3.75
C ILE A 116 -4.80 4.79 -3.97
N GLY A 117 -4.42 5.51 -2.91
CA GLY A 117 -3.96 6.88 -2.98
C GLY A 117 -2.51 7.00 -3.47
N TRP A 118 -1.58 6.31 -2.83
CA TRP A 118 -0.16 6.48 -3.10
C TRP A 118 0.26 5.95 -4.47
N ARG A 119 -0.16 4.73 -4.81
CA ARG A 119 0.25 4.05 -6.06
C ARG A 119 -0.81 4.21 -7.14
N GLY A 120 -2.07 3.98 -6.77
CA GLY A 120 -3.21 4.07 -7.70
C GLY A 120 -3.49 5.47 -8.24
N PHE A 121 -3.08 6.51 -7.50
CA PHE A 121 -3.29 7.91 -7.91
C PHE A 121 -1.99 8.72 -7.98
N LEU A 122 -1.31 8.95 -6.85
CA LEU A 122 -0.19 9.90 -6.79
C LEU A 122 0.98 9.48 -7.70
N GLN A 123 1.38 8.21 -7.67
CA GLN A 123 2.42 7.70 -8.56
C GLN A 123 2.05 7.84 -10.04
N GLU A 124 0.78 7.64 -10.40
CA GLU A 124 0.29 7.85 -11.77
C GLU A 124 0.31 9.33 -12.19
N GLN A 125 0.07 10.27 -11.26
CA GLN A 125 0.18 11.70 -11.55
C GLN A 125 1.62 12.18 -11.69
N LEU A 126 2.59 11.46 -11.10
CA LEU A 126 4.01 11.80 -11.12
C LEU A 126 4.82 11.00 -12.14
N LYS A 127 4.19 10.13 -12.95
CA LYS A 127 4.88 9.19 -13.84
C LYS A 127 5.70 9.84 -14.95
N ASP A 128 5.37 11.07 -15.32
CA ASP A 128 6.08 11.83 -16.35
C ASP A 128 7.36 12.48 -15.78
N LEU A 129 7.55 12.47 -14.45
CA LEU A 129 8.78 12.93 -13.81
C LEU A 129 9.87 11.86 -13.84
N PRO A 130 11.16 12.25 -13.75
CA PRO A 130 12.24 11.32 -13.48
C PRO A 130 11.93 10.44 -12.26
N GLN A 131 12.21 9.13 -12.38
CA GLN A 131 11.83 8.14 -11.37
C GLN A 131 12.27 8.52 -9.96
N LEU A 132 13.51 9.02 -9.80
CA LEU A 132 14.04 9.43 -8.51
C LEU A 132 13.26 10.63 -7.92
N GLN A 133 12.85 11.59 -8.75
CA GLN A 133 12.05 12.73 -8.30
C GLN A 133 10.67 12.27 -7.82
N SER A 134 9.99 11.40 -8.57
CA SER A 134 8.72 10.83 -8.14
C SER A 134 8.85 10.06 -6.82
N ILE A 135 9.92 9.28 -6.63
CA ILE A 135 10.17 8.55 -5.38
C ILE A 135 10.37 9.52 -4.21
N ILE A 136 11.19 10.56 -4.39
CA ILE A 136 11.44 11.56 -3.34
C ILE A 136 10.14 12.27 -2.95
N ILE A 137 9.35 12.72 -3.94
CA ILE A 137 8.08 13.41 -3.68
C ILE A 137 7.13 12.52 -2.90
N ILE A 138 6.91 11.28 -3.35
CA ILE A 138 5.98 10.35 -2.68
C ILE A 138 6.48 10.02 -1.27
N ALA A 139 7.77 9.74 -1.09
CA ALA A 139 8.34 9.40 0.22
C ALA A 139 8.21 10.56 1.22
N VAL A 140 8.47 11.79 0.79
CA VAL A 140 8.34 12.99 1.63
C VAL A 140 6.88 13.26 1.99
N LEU A 141 5.97 13.21 1.02
CA LEU A 141 4.54 13.38 1.28
C LEU A 141 4.00 12.27 2.17
N TRP A 142 4.42 11.03 1.96
CA TRP A 142 4.02 9.90 2.80
C TRP A 142 4.58 10.04 4.22
N PHE A 143 5.81 10.52 4.40
CA PHE A 143 6.39 10.81 5.71
C PHE A 143 5.63 11.91 6.45
N ILE A 144 5.39 13.05 5.79
CA ILE A 144 4.65 14.18 6.37
C ILE A 144 3.23 13.74 6.74
N TRP A 145 2.58 12.91 5.92
CA TRP A 145 1.26 12.37 6.20
C TRP A 145 1.21 11.63 7.55
N HIS A 146 2.28 10.98 8.01
CA HIS A 146 2.28 10.29 9.30
C HIS A 146 2.21 11.23 10.52
N LEU A 147 2.47 12.53 10.34
CA LEU A 147 2.45 13.57 11.38
C LEU A 147 3.46 13.35 12.53
N ASN A 148 4.58 12.70 12.24
CA ASN A 148 5.68 12.41 13.16
C ASN A 148 6.88 13.33 12.87
N PHE A 149 6.80 14.58 13.32
CA PHE A 149 7.77 15.64 12.94
C PHE A 149 8.96 15.81 13.88
N GLU A 150 9.03 15.03 14.96
CA GLU A 150 10.15 15.11 15.89
C GLU A 150 11.46 14.68 15.20
N PHE A 151 12.54 15.44 15.41
CA PHE A 151 13.82 15.11 14.81
C PHE A 151 14.54 14.04 15.64
N THR A 152 14.13 12.78 15.47
CA THR A 152 14.68 11.62 16.19
C THR A 152 15.32 10.63 15.22
N THR A 153 16.27 9.83 15.71
CA THR A 153 16.87 8.72 14.93
C THR A 153 15.80 7.77 14.40
N SER A 154 14.76 7.48 15.19
CA SER A 154 13.65 6.63 14.78
C SER A 154 12.90 7.22 13.58
N ASN A 155 12.60 8.52 13.60
CA ASN A 155 11.93 9.18 12.47
C ASN A 155 12.81 9.25 11.21
N MET A 156 14.13 9.37 11.35
CA MET A 156 15.05 9.30 10.21
C MET A 156 15.14 7.90 9.60
N ILE A 157 15.17 6.85 10.43
CA ILE A 157 15.08 5.46 9.97
C ILE A 157 13.74 5.23 9.27
N PHE A 158 12.64 5.73 9.85
CA PHE A 158 11.31 5.63 9.27
C PHE A 158 11.23 6.31 7.89
N LEU A 159 11.79 7.51 7.73
CA LEU A 159 11.90 8.15 6.42
C LEU A 159 12.68 7.29 5.42
N GLY A 160 13.78 6.66 5.84
CA GLY A 160 14.52 5.70 5.02
C GLY A 160 13.68 4.49 4.59
N ILE A 161 12.89 3.93 5.52
CA ILE A 161 11.94 2.84 5.23
C ILE A 161 10.89 3.31 4.22
N LEU A 162 10.33 4.52 4.37
CA LEU A 162 9.35 5.05 3.42
C LEU A 162 9.95 5.32 2.04
N PHE A 163 11.21 5.76 1.97
CA PHE A 163 11.91 5.93 0.69
C PHE A 163 12.09 4.58 -0.03
N LEU A 164 12.62 3.57 0.67
CA LEU A 164 12.80 2.23 0.12
C LEU A 164 11.45 1.56 -0.19
N GLY A 165 10.45 1.74 0.65
CA GLY A 165 9.09 1.26 0.44
C GLY A 165 8.43 1.92 -0.76
N THR A 166 8.61 3.22 -0.95
CA THR A 166 8.14 3.94 -2.14
C THR A 166 8.76 3.34 -3.41
N TRP A 167 10.07 3.15 -3.42
CA TRP A 167 10.76 2.51 -4.55
C TRP A 167 10.30 1.06 -4.79
N GLY A 168 10.32 0.22 -3.76
CA GLY A 168 10.04 -1.22 -3.89
C GLY A 168 8.58 -1.51 -4.24
N ILE A 169 7.65 -0.95 -3.47
CA ILE A 169 6.21 -1.10 -3.72
C ILE A 169 5.84 -0.41 -5.04
N GLY A 170 6.43 0.75 -5.34
CA GLY A 170 6.22 1.43 -6.63
C GLY A 170 6.68 0.58 -7.82
N LYS A 171 7.78 -0.18 -7.68
CA LYS A 171 8.23 -1.15 -8.69
C LYS A 171 7.26 -2.32 -8.84
N VAL A 172 6.70 -2.82 -7.73
CA VAL A 172 5.64 -3.84 -7.77
C VAL A 172 4.45 -3.31 -8.57
N TYR A 173 3.96 -2.12 -8.22
CA TYR A 173 2.84 -1.47 -8.92
C TYR A 173 3.11 -1.28 -10.41
N SER A 174 4.23 -0.68 -10.81
CA SER A 174 4.53 -0.47 -12.25
C SER A 174 4.70 -1.77 -13.04
N ASN A 175 5.06 -2.88 -12.38
CA ASN A 175 5.25 -4.17 -13.03
C ASN A 175 3.97 -5.00 -13.15
N ASN A 176 2.96 -4.77 -12.30
CA ASN A 176 1.78 -5.63 -12.24
C ASN A 176 0.44 -4.90 -12.17
N TYR A 177 0.39 -3.62 -11.79
CA TYR A 177 -0.82 -2.80 -11.56
C TYR A 177 -1.84 -3.46 -10.61
N SER A 178 -1.43 -4.44 -9.79
CA SER A 178 -2.30 -5.16 -8.86
C SER A 178 -2.26 -4.51 -7.49
N LEU A 179 -3.35 -3.86 -7.10
CA LEU A 179 -3.49 -3.27 -5.78
C LEU A 179 -3.44 -4.32 -4.65
N LEU A 180 -3.88 -5.55 -4.90
CA LEU A 180 -3.74 -6.63 -3.91
C LEU A 180 -2.27 -6.98 -3.65
N ALA A 181 -1.45 -7.05 -4.69
CA ALA A 181 -0.02 -7.28 -4.54
C ALA A 181 0.65 -6.13 -3.78
N VAL A 182 0.37 -4.90 -4.21
CA VAL A 182 0.94 -3.67 -3.62
C VAL A 182 0.54 -3.52 -2.15
N ALA A 183 -0.73 -3.78 -1.81
CA ALA A 183 -1.21 -3.80 -0.42
C ALA A 183 -0.52 -4.87 0.44
N GLY A 184 -0.24 -6.05 -0.13
CA GLY A 184 0.52 -7.10 0.54
C GLY A 184 1.94 -6.65 0.89
N PHE A 185 2.66 -6.07 -0.07
CA PHE A 185 4.00 -5.52 0.16
C PHE A 185 4.00 -4.35 1.17
N HIS A 186 3.04 -3.43 1.07
CA HIS A 186 2.87 -2.36 2.05
C HIS A 186 2.72 -2.93 3.47
N SER A 187 1.91 -3.98 3.61
CA SER A 187 1.50 -4.52 4.90
C SER A 187 2.62 -5.23 5.69
N LEU A 188 3.75 -5.55 5.05
CA LEU A 188 4.85 -6.29 5.68
C LEU A 188 5.32 -5.68 7.01
N ASN A 189 5.51 -4.36 7.05
CA ASN A 189 5.92 -3.68 8.29
C ASN A 189 4.75 -3.56 9.29
N ASN A 190 3.51 -3.47 8.79
CA ASN A 190 2.33 -3.23 9.61
C ASN A 190 1.80 -4.48 10.32
N PHE A 191 2.21 -5.68 9.88
CA PHE A 191 1.89 -6.93 10.58
C PHE A 191 2.55 -7.01 11.95
N PHE A 192 3.71 -6.38 12.14
CA PHE A 192 4.55 -6.56 13.32
C PHE A 192 4.63 -5.29 14.16
N ARG A 193 3.48 -4.94 14.76
CA ARG A 193 3.29 -3.68 15.52
C ARG A 193 4.13 -3.57 16.78
N ASN A 194 4.53 -4.71 17.34
CA ASN A 194 5.33 -4.77 18.57
C ASN A 194 6.84 -4.69 18.29
N GLY A 195 7.23 -4.48 17.03
CA GLY A 195 8.62 -4.43 16.60
C GLY A 195 9.02 -5.59 15.70
N LEU A 196 10.23 -5.50 15.16
CA LEU A 196 10.82 -6.50 14.28
C LEU A 196 11.91 -7.26 15.04
N HIS A 197 11.57 -8.42 15.61
CA HIS A 197 12.56 -9.34 16.16
C HIS A 197 12.98 -10.37 15.10
N GLN A 198 13.82 -11.32 15.50
CA GLN A 198 14.40 -12.29 14.57
C GLN A 198 13.34 -13.09 13.81
N THR A 199 12.26 -13.52 14.47
CA THR A 199 11.19 -14.29 13.82
C THR A 199 10.43 -13.45 12.78
N GLU A 200 10.08 -12.22 13.11
CA GLU A 200 9.37 -11.30 12.22
C GLU A 200 10.22 -10.96 11.00
N LEU A 201 11.52 -10.72 11.19
CA LEU A 201 12.46 -10.50 10.10
C LEU A 201 12.59 -11.72 9.17
N ILE A 202 12.61 -12.93 9.73
CA ILE A 202 12.60 -14.18 8.95
C ILE A 202 11.30 -14.29 8.15
N LEU A 203 10.15 -14.03 8.77
CA LEU A 203 8.85 -14.06 8.09
C LEU A 203 8.77 -13.07 6.93
N ILE A 204 9.24 -11.84 7.13
CA ILE A 204 9.33 -10.83 6.08
C ILE A 204 10.25 -11.32 4.95
N ALA A 205 11.43 -11.84 5.27
CA ALA A 205 12.38 -12.32 4.27
C ALA A 205 11.80 -13.48 3.44
N VAL A 206 11.15 -14.46 4.09
CA VAL A 206 10.48 -15.59 3.43
C VAL A 206 9.38 -15.09 2.49
N LEU A 207 8.50 -14.20 2.96
CA LEU A 207 7.43 -13.63 2.15
C LEU A 207 7.99 -12.86 0.95
N LEU A 208 9.01 -12.02 1.15
CA LEU A 208 9.65 -11.28 0.07
C LEU A 208 10.26 -12.21 -0.99
N ILE A 209 10.95 -13.27 -0.58
CA ILE A 209 11.52 -14.27 -1.50
C ILE A 209 10.41 -14.92 -2.33
N ILE A 210 9.35 -15.39 -1.67
CA ILE A 210 8.22 -16.04 -2.35
C ILE A 210 7.56 -15.07 -3.34
N TRP A 211 7.26 -13.84 -2.90
CA TRP A 211 6.55 -12.85 -3.69
C TRP A 211 7.36 -12.33 -4.87
N ILE A 212 8.63 -11.99 -4.67
CA ILE A 212 9.52 -11.55 -5.74
C ILE A 212 9.72 -12.69 -6.74
N GLY A 213 9.98 -13.91 -6.26
CA GLY A 213 10.08 -15.11 -7.08
C GLY A 213 8.81 -15.34 -7.92
N PHE A 214 7.64 -15.25 -7.29
CA PHE A 214 6.35 -15.37 -7.95
C PHE A 214 6.15 -14.30 -9.04
N ILE A 215 6.44 -13.03 -8.75
CA ILE A 215 6.33 -11.93 -9.73
C ILE A 215 7.24 -12.17 -10.95
N ILE A 216 8.48 -12.62 -10.72
CA ILE A 216 9.46 -12.87 -11.78
C ILE A 216 9.01 -14.07 -12.64
N ILE A 217 8.65 -15.19 -12.01
CA ILE A 217 8.24 -16.42 -12.71
C ILE A 217 6.96 -16.18 -13.51
N TYR A 218 5.94 -15.57 -12.88
CA TYR A 218 4.69 -15.25 -13.57
C TYR A 218 4.93 -14.32 -14.77
N GLY A 219 5.77 -13.29 -14.60
CA GLY A 219 6.12 -12.36 -15.68
C GLY A 219 6.87 -13.00 -16.85
N ARG A 220 7.66 -14.05 -16.63
CA ARG A 220 8.32 -14.83 -17.69
C ARG A 220 7.33 -15.70 -18.47
N ASN A 221 6.36 -16.29 -17.78
CA ASN A 221 5.39 -17.21 -18.38
C ASN A 221 4.25 -16.48 -19.09
N SER A 222 3.81 -15.33 -18.58
CA SER A 222 2.72 -14.55 -19.20
C SER A 222 3.10 -13.98 -20.57
N LYS A 223 4.38 -13.69 -20.82
CA LYS A 223 4.87 -13.25 -22.14
C LYS A 223 4.84 -14.36 -23.20
N LYS A 224 4.69 -15.63 -22.80
CA LYS A 224 4.60 -16.78 -23.72
C LYS A 224 3.16 -17.07 -24.17
N ILE A 225 2.15 -16.42 -23.57
CA ILE A 225 0.76 -16.54 -23.99
C ILE A 225 0.51 -15.48 -25.06
N ASN A 226 0.18 -15.93 -26.27
CA ASN A 226 0.14 -15.17 -27.52
C ASN A 226 -0.94 -14.06 -27.47
N PRO A 227 -0.71 -12.83 -27.98
CA PRO A 227 -1.72 -11.75 -28.01
C PRO A 227 -2.97 -12.03 -28.86
N ASN A 228 -2.98 -13.14 -29.61
CA ASN A 228 -4.06 -13.48 -30.55
C ASN A 228 -5.11 -14.45 -29.97
N GLN A 229 -5.13 -14.70 -28.66
CA GLN A 229 -6.25 -15.38 -28.02
C GLN A 229 -7.26 -14.35 -27.51
N ILE A 230 -8.11 -13.89 -28.43
CA ILE A 230 -9.40 -13.29 -28.09
C ILE A 230 -10.32 -14.46 -27.76
N ASP A 231 -10.43 -14.79 -26.48
CA ASP A 231 -11.54 -15.62 -26.01
C ASP A 231 -12.71 -14.67 -25.71
N LEU A 232 -13.78 -14.85 -26.51
CA LEU A 232 -15.12 -14.29 -26.29
C LEU A 232 -15.70 -14.73 -24.94
#